data_AF-A0A833KZM0-F1
#
_entry.id   AF-A0A833KZM0-F1
#
_cell.length_a   1.000
_cell.length_b   1.000
_cell.length_c   1.000
_cell.angle_alpha   90.00
_cell.angle_beta   90.00
_cell.angle_gamma   90.00
#
_symmetry.space_group_name_H-M   'P 1'
#
loop_
_entity.id
_entity.type
_entity.pdbx_description
1 polymer ?
#
loop_
_entity_poly.entity_id
_entity_poly.type
_entity_poly.pdbx_seq_one_letter_code
_entity_poly.pdbx_strand_id
1 'polypeptide(L)'
;MQADIMPLVAGSLILLSSIISLELGLSVAIIEIIMGTIAGNLGMKPEAWMLYLASFGGIILTFLAGAEIDIQMMKEKFKESFKLIS
;
A
#
# COMPACT_ATOMS: atom_id res chain seq x y z
N MET A 1 -29.86 -1.33 -13.57
CA MET A 1 -28.77 -1.16 -12.60
C MET A 1 -27.56 -1.85 -13.21
N GLN A 2 -26.72 -1.14 -13.97
CA GLN A 2 -25.49 -1.74 -14.50
C GLN A 2 -24.59 -1.95 -13.29
N ALA A 3 -24.30 -3.21 -12.95
CA ALA A 3 -23.28 -3.50 -11.98
C ALA A 3 -21.97 -2.99 -12.58
N ASP A 4 -21.38 -1.96 -11.99
CA ASP A 4 -20.04 -1.53 -12.36
C ASP A 4 -19.10 -2.71 -12.12
N ILE A 5 -18.59 -3.30 -13.20
CA ILE A 5 -17.73 -4.50 -13.18
C ILE A 5 -16.42 -4.22 -12.42
N MET A 6 -16.06 -2.94 -12.29
CA MET A 6 -14.81 -2.48 -11.72
C MET A 6 -14.58 -2.92 -10.27
N PRO A 7 -15.49 -2.64 -9.30
CA PRO A 7 -15.35 -3.14 -7.94
C PRO A 7 -15.30 -4.67 -7.83
N LEU A 8 -16.00 -5.41 -8.70
CA LEU A 8 -15.94 -6.88 -8.72
C LEU A 8 -14.55 -7.38 -9.16
N VAL A 9 -13.99 -6.78 -10.20
CA VAL A 9 -12.66 -7.15 -10.70
C VAL A 9 -11.58 -6.74 -9.69
N ALA A 10 -11.66 -5.53 -9.13
CA ALA A 10 -10.74 -5.06 -8.10
C ALA A 10 -10.79 -5.94 -6.84
N GLY A 11 -11.98 -6.27 -6.35
CA GLY A 11 -12.15 -7.18 -5.20
C GLY A 11 -11.58 -8.57 -5.47
N SER A 12 -11.82 -9.13 -6.66
CA SER A 12 -11.27 -10.43 -7.04
C SER A 12 -9.74 -10.41 -7.12
N LEU A 13 -9.14 -9.34 -7.65
CA LEU A 13 -7.69 -9.12 -7.69
C LEU A 13 -7.08 -9.06 -6.29
N ILE A 14 -7.70 -8.33 -5.36
CA ILE A 14 -7.24 -8.22 -3.96
C ILE A 14 -7.30 -9.58 -3.27
N LEU A 15 -8.41 -10.32 -3.43
CA LEU A 15 -8.56 -11.65 -2.84
C LEU A 15 -7.52 -12.64 -3.39
N LEU A 16 -7.30 -12.67 -4.70
CA LEU A 16 -6.27 -13.50 -5.32
C LEU A 16 -4.86 -13.12 -4.85
N SER A 17 -4.57 -11.82 -4.74
CA SER A 17 -3.28 -11.31 -4.24
C SER A 17 -3.00 -11.76 -2.81
N SER A 18 -4.03 -11.73 -1.95
CA SER A 18 -3.93 -12.17 -0.56
C SER A 18 -3.64 -13.67 -0.44
N ILE A 19 -4.28 -14.51 -1.26
CA ILE A 19 -4.02 -15.95 -1.29
C ILE A 19 -2.58 -16.23 -1.76
N ILE A 20 -2.14 -15.59 -2.85
CA ILE A 20 -0.78 -15.76 -3.40
C ILE A 20 0.30 -15.31 -2.41
N SER A 21 0.04 -14.23 -1.66
CA SER A 21 0.97 -13.72 -0.65
C SER A 21 1.24 -14.75 0.45
N LEU A 22 0.22 -15.50 0.87
CA LEU A 22 0.36 -16.56 1.88
C LEU A 22 1.23 -17.72 1.37
N GLU A 23 1.12 -18.07 0.09
CA GLU A 23 1.93 -19.15 -0.51
C GLU A 23 3.40 -18.77 -0.70
N LEU A 24 3.69 -17.51 -1.03
CA LEU A 24 5.06 -17.03 -1.29
C LEU A 24 5.80 -16.53 -0.03
N GLY A 25 5.10 -16.35 1.10
CA GLY A 25 5.68 -15.77 2.31
C GLY A 25 6.12 -14.31 2.17
N LEU A 26 5.59 -13.61 1.17
CA LEU A 26 5.87 -12.20 0.89
C LEU A 26 4.76 -11.32 1.47
N SER A 27 5.06 -10.03 1.71
CA SER A 27 4.06 -9.06 2.13
C SER A 27 2.92 -8.95 1.12
N VAL A 28 1.67 -9.01 1.60
CA VAL A 28 0.45 -8.87 0.79
C VAL A 28 0.50 -7.60 -0.05
N ALA A 29 0.95 -6.49 0.54
CA ALA A 29 1.03 -5.20 -0.13
C ALA A 29 1.94 -5.22 -1.38
N ILE A 30 3.03 -5.99 -1.35
CA ILE A 30 3.94 -6.11 -2.51
C ILE A 30 3.22 -6.80 -3.66
N ILE A 31 2.50 -7.90 -3.37
CA ILE A 31 1.76 -8.66 -4.37
C ILE A 31 0.62 -7.81 -4.96
N GLU A 32 -0.11 -7.07 -4.12
CA GLU A 32 -1.18 -6.17 -4.55
C GLU A 32 -0.68 -5.07 -5.50
N ILE A 33 0.48 -4.46 -5.22
CA ILE A 33 1.08 -3.44 -6.09
C ILE A 33 1.47 -4.04 -7.45
N ILE A 34 2.06 -5.24 -7.47
CA ILE A 34 2.44 -5.91 -8.72
C ILE A 34 1.20 -6.26 -9.53
N MET A 35 0.20 -6.90 -8.92
CA MET A 35 -1.08 -7.25 -9.55
C MET A 35 -1.82 -6.02 -10.06
N GLY A 36 -1.86 -4.94 -9.28
CA GLY A 36 -2.46 -3.66 -9.67
C GLY A 36 -1.73 -3.01 -10.86
N THR A 37 -0.39 -3.09 -10.89
CA THR A 37 0.41 -2.58 -12.01
C THR A 37 0.15 -3.37 -13.29
N ILE A 38 0.06 -4.71 -13.20
CA ILE A 38 -0.30 -5.58 -14.33
C ILE A 38 -1.70 -5.24 -14.83
N ALA A 39 -2.68 -5.12 -13.94
CA ALA A 39 -4.06 -4.76 -14.30
C ALA A 39 -4.12 -3.38 -14.97
N GLY A 40 -3.37 -2.38 -14.47
CA GLY A 40 -3.26 -1.06 -15.09
C GLY A 40 -2.62 -1.11 -16.47
N ASN A 41 -1.60 -1.94 -16.68
CA ASN A 41 -0.97 -2.14 -17.98
C ASN A 41 -1.93 -2.76 -19.02
N LEU A 42 -2.85 -3.63 -18.57
CA LEU A 42 -3.90 -4.22 -19.40
C LEU A 42 -5.04 -3.24 -19.75
N GLY A 43 -4.94 -1.96 -19.37
CA GLY A 43 -5.89 -0.91 -19.72
C GLY A 43 -6.96 -0.62 -18.66
N MET A 44 -6.83 -1.20 -17.46
CA MET A 44 -7.68 -0.88 -16.32
C MET A 44 -7.40 0.55 -15.85
N LYS A 45 -8.40 1.43 -15.92
CA LYS A 45 -8.26 2.83 -15.46
C LYS A 45 -8.72 2.99 -14.02
N PRO A 46 -7.95 3.67 -13.15
CA PRO A 46 -8.43 3.96 -11.81
C PRO A 46 -9.64 4.89 -11.86
N GLU A 47 -10.72 4.45 -11.23
CA GLU A 47 -11.93 5.23 -10.95
C GLU A 47 -11.68 6.24 -9.82
N ALA A 48 -12.52 7.28 -9.76
CA ALA A 48 -12.40 8.34 -8.77
C ALA A 48 -12.40 7.83 -7.31
N TRP A 49 -13.19 6.79 -7.02
CA TRP A 49 -13.27 6.20 -5.69
C TRP A 49 -11.96 5.49 -5.30
N MET A 50 -11.27 4.84 -6.25
CA MET A 50 -9.97 4.20 -6.00
C MET A 50 -8.92 5.24 -5.69
N LEU A 51 -8.88 6.34 -6.44
CA LEU A 51 -7.93 7.42 -6.23
C LEU A 51 -8.15 8.10 -4.86
N TYR A 52 -9.40 8.28 -4.46
CA TYR A 52 -9.76 8.78 -3.14
C TYR A 52 -9.24 7.86 -2.03
N LEU A 53 -9.53 6.55 -2.12
CA LEU A 53 -9.06 5.58 -1.12
C LEU A 53 -7.53 5.48 -1.06
N ALA A 54 -6.84 5.52 -2.21
CA ALA A 54 -5.39 5.49 -2.25
C ALA A 54 -4.78 6.72 -1.56
N SER A 55 -5.33 7.92 -1.83
CA SER A 55 -4.85 9.16 -1.22
C SER A 55 -5.12 9.18 0.28
N PHE A 56 -6.35 8.83 0.68
CA PHE A 56 -6.76 8.79 2.07
C PHE A 56 -5.98 7.74 2.87
N GLY A 57 -5.86 6.53 2.33
CA GLY A 57 -5.07 5.44 2.91
C GLY A 57 -3.60 5.81 3.06
N GLY A 58 -2.99 6.46 2.06
CA GLY A 58 -1.60 6.92 2.14
C GLY A 58 -1.36 7.92 3.28
N ILE A 59 -2.27 8.86 3.48
CA ILE A 59 -2.21 9.83 4.60
C ILE A 59 -2.32 9.08 5.94
N ILE A 60 -3.29 8.17 6.07
CA ILE A 60 -3.49 7.39 7.29
C ILE A 60 -2.27 6.52 7.61
N LEU A 61 -1.74 5.80 6.62
CA LEU A 61 -0.58 4.92 6.81
C LEU A 61 0.65 5.72 7.25
N THR A 62 0.88 6.89 6.65
CA THR A 62 2.00 7.77 7.04
C THR A 62 1.79 8.33 8.45
N PHE A 63 0.55 8.67 8.81
CA PHE A 63 0.23 9.14 10.15
C PHE A 63 0.42 8.03 11.21
N LEU A 64 -0.06 6.81 10.95
CA LEU A 64 0.13 5.66 11.84
C LEU A 64 1.61 5.31 12.00
N ALA A 65 2.37 5.30 10.90
CA ALA A 65 3.81 5.13 10.95
C ALA A 65 4.47 6.23 11.81
N GLY A 66 4.01 7.48 11.71
CA GLY A 66 4.46 8.59 12.56
C GLY A 66 4.08 8.43 14.03
N ALA A 67 2.90 7.88 14.32
CA ALA A 67 2.42 7.66 15.68
C ALA A 67 3.09 6.47 16.39
N GLU A 68 3.52 5.46 15.63
CA GLU A 68 4.26 4.29 16.15
C GLU A 68 5.73 4.61 16.45
N ILE A 69 6.28 5.71 15.93
CA ILE A 69 7.67 6.12 16.19
C ILE A 69 7.84 6.60 17.64
N ASP A 70 8.73 5.94 18.37
CA ASP A 70 9.17 6.38 19.71
C ASP A 70 10.09 7.61 19.60
N ILE A 71 9.69 8.71 20.25
CA ILE A 71 10.40 10.00 20.22
C ILE A 71 11.79 9.92 20.89
N GLN A 72 11.95 9.08 21.92
CA GLN A 72 13.25 8.89 22.59
C GLN A 72 14.19 8.12 21.67
N MET A 73 13.73 7.01 21.08
CA MET A 73 14.49 6.23 20.10
C MET A 73 14.90 7.09 18.89
N MET A 74 13.98 7.93 18.39
CA MET A 74 14.25 8.83 17.28
C MET A 74 15.34 9.84 17.62
N LYS A 75 15.36 10.41 18.84
CA LYS A 75 16.42 11.36 19.27
C LYS A 75 17.78 10.70 19.43
N GLU A 76 17.83 9.46 19.91
CA GLU A 76 19.08 8.69 20.02
C GLU A 76 19.63 8.34 18.64
N LYS A 77 18.78 7.81 17.75
CA LYS A 77 19.16 7.49 16.37
C LYS A 77 19.48 8.72 15.53
N PHE A 78 18.85 9.87 15.79
CA PHE A 78 19.18 11.12 15.09
C PHE A 78 20.62 11.59 15.38
N LYS A 79 21.12 11.40 16.62
CA LYS A 79 22.52 11.68 16.95
C LYS A 79 23.49 10.71 16.29
N GLU A 80 23.11 9.43 16.15
CA GLU A 80 23.89 8.44 15.41
C GLU A 80 23.95 8.76 13.91
N SER A 81 22.80 9.10 13.30
CA SER A 81 22.73 9.51 11.88
C SER A 81 23.51 10.78 11.58
N PHE A 82 23.53 11.76 12.49
CA PHE A 82 24.32 12.97 12.30
C PHE A 82 25.83 12.73 12.45
N LYS A 83 26.24 11.80 13.32
CA LYS A 83 27.64 11.35 13.41
C LYS A 83 28.09 10.52 12.20
N LEU A 84 27.17 9.86 11.51
CA LEU A 84 27.47 9.13 10.26
C LEU A 84 27.69 10.06 9.05
N ILE A 85 27.27 11.33 9.15
CA ILE A 85 27.40 12.35 8.09
C ILE A 85 28.59 13.30 8.32
N SER A 86 29.20 13.29 9.53
CA SER A 86 30.41 14.04 9.86
C SER A 86 31.66 13.17 9.78
#